data_AF-A0A8D0L1R4-F1
#
_entry.id   AF-A0A8D0L1R4-F1
#
_cell.length_a   1.000
_cell.length_b   1.000
_cell.length_c   1.000
_cell.angle_alpha   90.00
_cell.angle_beta   90.00
_cell.angle_gamma   90.00
#
_symmetry.space_group_name_H-M   'P 1'
#
loop_
_entity.id
_entity.type
_entity.pdbx_description
1 polymer ?
#
loop_
_entity_poly.entity_id
_entity_poly.type
_entity_poly.pdbx_seq_one_letter_code
_entity_poly.pdbx_strand_id
1 'polypeptide(L)'
;MHEEHAAFQMNITVFDIALKKTKYKLEILAQQVASFAVPGGSWREQTIMQGYGTETILLGHGSELKLCSVFGTQHETFQDHKNTITSIWVDSFRVVTSSLDLSLRVYTWKKPNKTCSLLSRYQLLGGSHRWSRGFTSVACDNVSIVGVVAGTEGTSILRAYCFSL
;
A
#
# COMPACT_ATOMS: atom_id res chain seq x y z
N MET A 1 -34.22 -16.47 -13.39
CA MET A 1 -33.65 -16.78 -12.06
C MET A 1 -32.41 -15.92 -11.92
N HIS A 2 -32.49 -14.85 -11.13
CA HIS A 2 -31.33 -14.03 -10.77
C HIS A 2 -30.75 -14.64 -9.51
N GLU A 3 -29.56 -15.26 -9.61
CA GLU A 3 -28.75 -15.52 -8.44
C GLU A 3 -28.16 -14.19 -7.98
N GLU A 4 -28.60 -13.70 -6.82
CA GLU A 4 -27.83 -12.75 -6.03
C GLU A 4 -26.52 -13.44 -5.67
N HIS A 5 -25.48 -13.19 -6.46
CA HIS A 5 -24.12 -13.41 -5.99
C HIS A 5 -23.94 -12.52 -4.76
N ALA A 6 -23.97 -13.13 -3.58
CA ALA A 6 -23.58 -12.46 -2.34
C ALA A 6 -22.25 -11.73 -2.61
N ALA A 7 -22.28 -10.40 -2.52
CA ALA A 7 -21.09 -9.60 -2.71
C ALA A 7 -20.11 -9.98 -1.60
N PHE A 8 -19.12 -10.81 -1.93
CA PHE A 8 -18.04 -11.16 -1.01
C PHE A 8 -17.27 -9.88 -0.71
N GLN A 9 -17.52 -9.31 0.46
CA GLN A 9 -16.95 -8.07 0.93
C GLN A 9 -15.73 -8.38 1.81
N MET A 10 -14.57 -7.82 1.43
CA MET A 10 -13.35 -7.93 2.24
C MET A 10 -13.41 -6.90 3.38
N ASN A 11 -13.10 -7.32 4.61
CA ASN A 11 -13.10 -6.46 5.79
C ASN A 11 -11.69 -6.30 6.36
N ILE A 12 -11.40 -5.11 6.89
CA ILE A 12 -10.25 -4.82 7.73
C ILE A 12 -10.73 -4.81 9.18
N THR A 13 -10.11 -5.63 10.01
CA THR A 13 -10.32 -5.66 11.47
C THR A 13 -9.12 -5.05 12.16
N VAL A 14 -9.38 -4.16 13.12
CA VAL A 14 -8.34 -3.48 13.90
C VAL A 14 -8.44 -3.93 15.34
N PHE A 15 -7.30 -4.34 15.89
CA PHE A 15 -7.17 -4.76 17.27
C PHE A 15 -6.27 -3.78 18.01
N ASP A 16 -6.76 -3.27 19.14
CA ASP A 16 -5.91 -2.63 20.13
C ASP A 16 -5.13 -3.70 20.89
N ILE A 17 -3.83 -3.49 21.03
CA ILE A 17 -2.93 -4.42 21.70
C ILE A 17 -2.48 -3.78 23.01
N ALA A 18 -2.98 -4.32 24.13
CA ALA A 18 -2.70 -3.80 25.46
C ALA A 18 -1.82 -4.78 26.25
N LEU A 19 -0.92 -4.21 27.06
CA LEU A 19 -0.10 -4.97 27.99
C LEU A 19 -0.70 -4.92 29.40
N LYS A 20 -1.22 -6.05 29.87
CA LYS A 20 -1.69 -6.19 31.24
C LYS A 20 -0.57 -6.73 32.12
N LYS A 21 0.04 -5.86 32.93
CA LYS A 21 1.09 -6.24 33.88
C LYS A 21 0.51 -6.45 35.28
N THR A 22 0.77 -7.60 35.86
CA THR A 22 0.56 -7.91 37.28
C THR A 22 1.91 -8.14 37.95
N LYS A 23 1.93 -8.33 39.28
CA LYS A 23 3.18 -8.57 40.03
C LYS A 23 3.96 -9.81 39.54
N TYR A 24 3.27 -10.81 38.99
CA TYR A 24 3.87 -12.10 38.61
C TYR A 24 3.67 -12.49 37.15
N LYS A 25 2.85 -11.76 36.39
CA LYS A 25 2.51 -12.10 35.01
C LYS A 25 2.42 -10.85 34.16
N LEU A 26 2.96 -10.94 32.95
CA LEU A 26 2.74 -10.00 31.87
C LEU A 26 1.90 -10.71 30.82
N GLU A 27 0.77 -10.12 30.46
CA GLU A 27 -0.21 -10.68 29.54
C GLU A 27 -0.46 -9.69 28.41
N ILE A 28 -0.46 -10.17 27.17
CA ILE A 28 -0.79 -9.39 25.98
C ILE A 28 -2.26 -9.64 25.67
N LEU A 29 -3.04 -8.57 25.61
CA LEU A 29 -4.45 -8.61 25.25
C LEU A 29 -4.61 -7.98 23.86
N ALA A 30 -5.44 -8.59 23.01
CA ALA A 30 -5.85 -8.03 21.74
C ALA A 30 -7.38 -7.88 21.75
N GLN A 31 -7.87 -6.65 21.65
CA GLN A 31 -9.30 -6.35 21.61
C GLN A 31 -9.64 -5.71 20.27
N GLN A 32 -10.62 -6.26 19.56
CA GLN A 32 -11.10 -5.62 18.33
C GLN A 32 -11.73 -4.26 18.66
N VAL A 33 -11.21 -3.20 18.06
CA VAL A 33 -11.68 -1.81 18.24
C VAL A 33 -12.38 -1.26 17.01
N ALA A 34 -12.16 -1.85 15.83
CA ALA A 34 -12.89 -1.52 14.62
C ALA A 34 -12.99 -2.73 13.68
N SER A 35 -14.03 -2.72 12.85
CA SER A 35 -14.16 -3.62 11.70
C SER A 35 -14.93 -2.87 10.62
N PHE A 36 -14.35 -2.77 9.43
CA PHE A 36 -14.94 -2.02 8.32
C PHE A 36 -14.57 -2.67 6.99
N ALA A 37 -15.44 -2.47 5.99
CA ALA A 37 -15.19 -2.98 4.66
C ALA A 37 -14.06 -2.23 3.97
N VAL A 38 -13.31 -2.94 3.13
CA VAL A 38 -12.34 -2.33 2.22
C VAL A 38 -13.07 -1.31 1.32
N PRO A 39 -12.67 -0.03 1.31
CA PRO A 39 -13.37 1.00 0.56
C PRO A 39 -13.38 0.69 -0.95
N GLY A 40 -14.57 0.59 -1.54
CA GLY A 40 -14.75 0.27 -2.97
C GLY A 40 -14.33 -1.16 -3.36
N GLY A 41 -14.20 -2.06 -2.38
CA GLY A 41 -13.56 -3.37 -2.57
C GLY A 41 -14.37 -4.37 -3.39
N SER A 42 -13.83 -4.78 -4.54
CA SER A 42 -14.18 -6.05 -5.19
C SER A 42 -13.18 -7.11 -4.75
N TRP A 43 -13.64 -8.27 -4.26
CA TRP A 43 -12.75 -9.36 -3.82
C TRP A 43 -11.81 -9.90 -4.90
N ARG A 44 -12.08 -9.59 -6.17
CA ARG A 44 -11.27 -10.03 -7.32
C ARG A 44 -9.99 -9.22 -7.48
N GLU A 45 -9.90 -8.05 -6.86
CA GLU A 45 -8.74 -7.19 -6.96
C GLU A 45 -7.72 -7.50 -5.87
N GLN A 46 -6.45 -7.51 -6.27
CA GLN A 46 -5.35 -7.66 -5.33
C GLN A 46 -5.38 -6.51 -4.32
N THR A 47 -5.28 -6.87 -3.05
CA THR A 47 -5.26 -5.93 -1.94
C THR A 47 -3.98 -6.09 -1.13
N ILE A 48 -3.25 -5.00 -0.94
CA ILE A 48 -2.08 -4.91 -0.08
C ILE A 48 -2.21 -3.72 0.85
N MET A 49 -1.57 -3.76 2.02
CA MET A 49 -1.70 -2.71 3.02
C MET A 49 -0.38 -2.46 3.75
N GLN A 50 -0.21 -1.22 4.21
CA GLN A 50 0.92 -0.80 5.01
C GLN A 50 0.46 0.21 6.07
N GLY A 51 0.90 0.03 7.32
CA GLY A 51 0.66 0.98 8.39
C GLY A 51 1.62 2.18 8.33
N TYR A 52 1.15 3.37 8.69
CA TYR A 52 1.99 4.56 8.83
C TYR A 52 1.52 5.44 10.00
N GLY A 53 2.48 5.92 10.80
CA GLY A 53 2.20 6.76 11.95
C GLY A 53 1.34 6.05 13.00
N THR A 54 0.35 6.75 13.54
CA THR A 54 -0.51 6.25 14.62
C THR A 54 -1.80 5.60 14.11
N GLU A 55 -2.41 6.18 13.07
CA GLU A 55 -3.77 5.84 12.68
C GLU A 55 -3.95 5.69 11.17
N THR A 56 -2.89 5.83 10.35
CA THR A 56 -3.01 5.77 8.89
C THR A 56 -2.73 4.37 8.37
N ILE A 57 -3.61 3.90 7.49
CA ILE A 57 -3.44 2.70 6.67
C ILE A 57 -3.35 3.16 5.21
N LEU A 58 -2.26 2.78 4.55
CA LEU A 58 -2.11 2.85 3.11
C LEU A 58 -2.61 1.55 2.52
N LEU A 59 -3.54 1.63 1.57
CA LEU A 59 -4.18 0.49 0.95
C LEU A 59 -3.95 0.55 -0.56
N GLY A 60 -3.30 -0.46 -1.13
CA GLY A 60 -3.29 -0.71 -2.57
C GLY A 60 -4.42 -1.66 -2.90
N HIS A 61 -5.42 -1.22 -3.66
CA HIS A 61 -6.53 -2.07 -4.12
C HIS A 61 -6.68 -1.91 -5.63
N GLY A 62 -6.42 -2.99 -6.37
CA GLY A 62 -6.31 -2.90 -7.83
C GLY A 62 -5.26 -1.85 -8.21
N SER A 63 -5.60 -0.90 -9.06
CA SER A 63 -4.71 0.21 -9.45
C SER A 63 -4.77 1.43 -8.55
N GLU A 64 -5.55 1.39 -7.47
CA GLU A 64 -5.79 2.54 -6.60
C GLU A 64 -4.95 2.49 -5.33
N LEU A 65 -4.33 3.61 -4.97
CA LEU A 65 -3.77 3.83 -3.64
C LEU A 65 -4.77 4.64 -2.81
N LYS A 66 -5.18 4.11 -1.66
CA LYS A 66 -6.13 4.75 -0.74
C LYS A 66 -5.47 5.00 0.61
N LEU A 67 -5.81 6.13 1.22
CA LEU A 67 -5.45 6.46 2.59
C LEU A 67 -6.70 6.32 3.43
N CYS A 68 -6.68 5.46 4.44
CA CYS A 68 -7.76 5.35 5.40
C CYS A 68 -7.24 5.38 6.84
N SER A 69 -8.12 5.75 7.78
CA SER A 69 -7.82 5.61 9.20
C SER A 69 -7.99 4.15 9.64
N VAL A 70 -7.41 3.81 10.79
CA VAL A 70 -7.68 2.55 11.52
C VAL A 70 -9.15 2.38 11.95
N PHE A 71 -9.98 3.42 11.79
CA PHE A 71 -11.42 3.37 12.03
C PHE A 71 -12.25 3.33 10.73
N GLY A 72 -11.59 3.21 9.57
CA GLY A 72 -12.26 3.04 8.27
C GLY A 72 -12.66 4.33 7.57
N THR A 73 -12.25 5.49 8.07
CA THR A 73 -12.47 6.76 7.36
C THR A 73 -11.49 6.85 6.18
N GLN A 74 -11.99 6.84 4.93
CA GLN A 74 -11.17 7.11 3.75
C GLN A 74 -10.88 8.62 3.64
N HIS A 75 -9.61 8.99 3.53
CA HIS A 75 -9.14 10.37 3.41
C HIS A 75 -8.86 10.77 1.96
N GLU A 76 -8.12 9.94 1.21
CA GLU A 76 -7.71 10.23 -0.17
C GLU A 76 -7.64 8.93 -0.99
N THR A 77 -7.84 9.07 -2.31
CA THR A 77 -7.66 8.00 -3.31
C THR A 77 -6.87 8.54 -4.48
N PHE A 78 -5.89 7.76 -4.95
CA PHE A 78 -5.04 8.06 -6.09
C PHE A 78 -5.20 6.96 -7.14
N GLN A 79 -5.43 7.35 -8.39
CA GLN A 79 -5.54 6.45 -9.55
C GLN A 79 -4.39 6.71 -10.55
N ASP A 80 -3.18 6.94 -10.05
CA ASP A 80 -2.05 7.26 -10.92
C ASP A 80 -1.52 6.03 -11.65
N HIS A 81 -1.75 4.84 -11.10
CA HIS A 81 -1.43 3.59 -11.77
C HIS A 81 -2.53 3.17 -12.74
N LYS A 82 -2.12 2.54 -13.84
CA LYS A 82 -3.03 1.99 -14.87
C LYS A 82 -3.31 0.50 -14.69
N ASN A 83 -2.66 -0.13 -13.73
CA ASN A 83 -2.75 -1.56 -13.45
C ASN A 83 -2.47 -1.82 -11.97
N THR A 84 -2.65 -3.07 -11.54
CA THR A 84 -2.57 -3.50 -10.14
C THR A 84 -1.30 -3.05 -9.43
N ILE A 85 -1.47 -2.41 -8.28
CA ILE A 85 -0.40 -2.09 -7.34
C ILE A 85 0.06 -3.39 -6.66
N THR A 86 1.36 -3.64 -6.70
CA THR A 86 1.98 -4.89 -6.26
C THR A 86 2.75 -4.76 -4.95
N SER A 87 3.23 -3.56 -4.61
CA SER A 87 3.94 -3.30 -3.38
C SER A 87 3.83 -1.82 -2.98
N ILE A 88 3.91 -1.56 -1.68
CA ILE A 88 3.94 -0.23 -1.07
C ILE A 88 5.13 -0.19 -0.13
N TRP A 89 5.94 0.85 -0.27
CA TRP A 89 6.94 1.24 0.69
C TRP A 89 6.62 2.63 1.25
N VAL A 90 6.85 2.84 2.54
CA VAL A 90 6.55 4.10 3.23
C VAL A 90 7.61 4.44 4.26
N ASP A 91 7.97 5.72 4.33
CA ASP A 91 8.72 6.33 5.43
C ASP A 91 8.10 7.67 5.85
N SER A 92 8.80 8.41 6.70
CA SER A 92 8.38 9.73 7.18
C SER A 92 8.35 10.83 6.11
N PHE A 93 8.91 10.59 4.92
CA PHE A 93 9.03 11.58 3.85
C PHE A 93 8.11 11.27 2.66
N ARG A 94 8.00 10.00 2.28
CA ARG A 94 7.39 9.56 1.03
C ARG A 94 6.70 8.19 1.12
N VAL A 95 5.83 7.98 0.15
CA VAL A 95 5.26 6.67 -0.19
C VAL A 95 5.71 6.34 -1.60
N VAL A 96 6.15 5.10 -1.81
CA VAL A 96 6.49 4.57 -3.13
C VAL A 96 5.62 3.35 -3.40
N THR A 97 4.94 3.34 -4.54
CA THR A 97 4.14 2.18 -4.97
C THR A 97 4.72 1.58 -6.25
N SER A 98 4.68 0.26 -6.36
CA SER A 98 5.00 -0.46 -7.59
C SER A 98 3.75 -1.03 -8.24
N SER A 99 3.75 -1.18 -9.57
CA SER A 99 2.60 -1.73 -10.29
C SER A 99 2.99 -2.59 -11.50
N LEU A 100 2.02 -3.40 -11.90
CA LEU A 100 2.04 -4.14 -13.16
C LEU A 100 2.01 -3.26 -14.42
N ASP A 101 1.81 -1.94 -14.28
CA ASP A 101 1.86 -0.97 -15.38
C ASP A 101 3.30 -0.54 -15.75
N LEU A 102 4.32 -1.24 -15.25
CA LEU A 102 5.74 -0.96 -15.46
C LEU A 102 6.25 0.34 -14.83
N SER A 103 5.51 0.91 -13.88
CA SER A 103 5.91 2.12 -13.17
C SER A 103 6.06 1.92 -11.67
N LEU A 104 6.92 2.77 -11.09
CA LEU A 104 6.86 3.15 -9.69
C LEU A 104 6.26 4.55 -9.60
N ARG A 105 5.38 4.79 -8.63
CA ARG A 105 4.86 6.14 -8.32
C ARG A 105 5.43 6.61 -6.99
N VAL A 106 5.83 7.88 -6.94
CA VAL A 106 6.32 8.50 -5.71
C VAL A 106 5.38 9.59 -5.26
N TYR A 107 5.00 9.51 -3.98
CA TYR A 107 4.18 10.47 -3.27
C TYR A 107 4.96 11.04 -2.09
N THR A 108 4.66 12.28 -1.69
CA THR A 108 5.22 12.87 -0.46
C THR A 108 4.11 13.34 0.46
N TRP A 109 4.32 13.23 1.77
CA TRP A 109 3.37 13.76 2.75
C TRP A 109 3.18 15.28 2.61
N LYS A 110 1.93 15.74 2.71
CA LYS A 110 1.66 17.17 2.93
C LYS A 110 2.21 17.54 4.33
N LYS A 111 2.74 18.77 4.47
CA LYS A 111 3.44 19.33 5.65
C LYS A 111 2.88 18.84 7.02
N PRO A 112 3.73 18.77 8.07
CA PRO A 112 3.58 17.94 9.29
C PRO A 112 2.35 18.18 10.18
N ASN A 113 1.44 19.07 9.82
CA ASN A 113 0.30 19.47 10.65
C ASN A 113 -1.04 18.90 10.14
N LYS A 114 -1.02 18.16 9.02
CA LYS A 114 -2.17 17.42 8.50
C LYS A 114 -1.73 15.98 8.23
N THR A 115 -1.85 15.14 9.26
CA THR A 115 -1.80 13.70 9.10
C THR A 115 -2.85 13.29 8.06
N CYS A 116 -2.52 12.30 7.22
CA CYS A 116 -3.41 11.70 6.21
C CYS A 116 -3.57 12.45 4.87
N SER A 117 -2.53 13.07 4.32
CA SER A 117 -2.60 13.53 2.94
C SER A 117 -1.28 13.46 2.17
N LEU A 118 -1.35 13.04 0.91
CA LEU A 118 -0.23 12.87 0.01
C LEU A 118 -0.28 13.85 -1.17
N LEU A 119 0.88 14.07 -1.77
CA LEU A 119 1.03 14.74 -3.05
C LEU A 119 1.73 13.77 -4.01
N SER A 120 1.07 13.46 -5.13
CA SER A 120 1.69 12.74 -6.25
C SER A 120 2.81 13.61 -6.84
N ARG A 121 3.99 13.03 -7.07
CA ARG A 121 5.18 13.78 -7.52
C ARG A 121 5.62 13.38 -8.91
N TYR A 122 6.07 12.15 -9.06
CA TYR A 122 6.66 11.68 -10.31
C TYR A 122 6.52 10.17 -10.47
N GLN A 123 6.71 9.73 -11.70
CA GLN A 123 6.70 8.33 -12.11
C GLN A 123 8.08 7.90 -12.58
N LEU A 124 8.48 6.69 -12.21
CA LEU A 124 9.71 6.07 -12.66
C LEU A 124 9.35 4.85 -13.51
N LEU A 125 9.76 4.87 -14.77
CA LEU A 125 9.49 3.79 -15.72
C LEU A 125 10.61 2.76 -15.67
N GLY A 126 10.24 1.48 -15.70
CA GLY A 126 11.18 0.38 -15.46
C GLY A 126 11.10 -0.79 -16.42
N GLY A 127 10.48 -0.66 -17.59
CA GLY A 127 10.42 -1.80 -18.48
C GLY A 127 9.85 -1.52 -19.85
N SER A 128 9.80 -2.60 -20.63
CA SER A 128 9.10 -2.66 -21.89
C SER A 128 7.96 -3.65 -21.74
N HIS A 129 6.76 -3.31 -22.23
CA HIS A 129 5.63 -4.24 -22.27
C HIS A 129 5.94 -5.51 -23.06
N ARG A 130 6.98 -5.48 -23.91
CA ARG A 130 7.43 -6.66 -24.64
C ARG A 130 8.10 -7.68 -23.72
N TRP A 131 8.96 -7.22 -22.79
CA TRP A 131 9.89 -8.06 -22.01
C TRP A 131 9.63 -8.08 -20.51
N SER A 132 8.67 -7.31 -20.02
CA SER A 132 8.41 -7.14 -18.60
C SER A 132 6.92 -7.21 -18.31
N ARG A 133 6.59 -7.82 -17.17
CA ARG A 133 5.23 -8.02 -16.67
C ARG A 133 4.81 -6.96 -15.65
N GLY A 134 5.73 -6.11 -15.20
CA GLY A 134 5.45 -5.19 -14.11
C GLY A 134 6.57 -5.12 -13.07
N PHE A 135 6.51 -4.09 -12.23
CA PHE A 135 7.19 -4.16 -10.95
C PHE A 135 6.39 -5.04 -9.98
N THR A 136 7.07 -5.86 -9.20
CA THR A 136 6.46 -6.77 -8.22
C THR A 136 6.82 -6.44 -6.77
N SER A 137 7.88 -5.66 -6.56
CA SER A 137 8.32 -5.23 -5.23
C SER A 137 9.06 -3.91 -5.34
N VAL A 138 8.98 -3.11 -4.28
CA VAL A 138 9.74 -1.87 -4.14
C VAL A 138 10.31 -1.74 -2.73
N ALA A 139 11.54 -1.24 -2.66
CA ALA A 139 12.15 -0.76 -1.44
C ALA A 139 12.80 0.58 -1.71
N CYS A 140 13.01 1.34 -0.65
CA CYS A 140 13.55 2.69 -0.74
C CYS A 140 14.34 2.97 0.54
N ASP A 141 15.32 3.86 0.43
CA ASP A 141 16.01 4.48 1.56
C ASP A 141 16.06 6.00 1.31
N ASN A 142 16.92 6.77 1.97
CA ASN A 142 16.95 8.23 1.74
C ASN A 142 17.41 8.63 0.33
N VAL A 143 18.32 7.87 -0.28
CA VAL A 143 19.04 8.25 -1.51
C VAL A 143 18.66 7.43 -2.73
N SER A 144 17.93 6.33 -2.54
CA SER A 144 17.65 5.37 -3.59
C SER A 144 16.27 4.74 -3.49
N ILE A 145 15.74 4.38 -4.66
CA ILE A 145 14.55 3.54 -4.82
C ILE A 145 14.99 2.33 -5.62
N VAL A 146 14.72 1.13 -5.12
CA VAL A 146 14.98 -0.13 -5.82
C VAL A 146 13.68 -0.89 -6.07
N GLY A 147 13.54 -1.46 -7.26
CA GLY A 147 12.36 -2.22 -7.65
C GLY A 147 12.71 -3.52 -8.35
N VAL A 148 11.92 -4.55 -8.10
CA VAL A 148 11.98 -5.83 -8.82
C VAL A 148 11.03 -5.77 -10.00
N VAL A 149 11.53 -6.01 -11.21
CA VAL A 149 10.74 -6.09 -12.45
C VAL A 149 10.67 -7.55 -12.87
N ALA A 150 9.47 -8.11 -12.91
CA ALA A 150 9.26 -9.47 -13.41
C ALA A 150 9.39 -9.50 -14.94
N GLY A 151 10.26 -10.35 -15.47
CA GLY A 151 10.41 -10.61 -16.89
C GLY A 151 9.36 -11.60 -17.42
N THR A 152 9.22 -11.66 -18.73
CA THR A 152 8.28 -12.56 -19.40
C THR A 152 8.73 -14.02 -19.40
N GLU A 153 10.04 -14.27 -19.35
CA GLU A 153 10.64 -15.62 -19.41
C GLU A 153 11.08 -16.15 -18.02
N GLY A 154 10.46 -15.66 -16.95
CA GLY A 154 10.75 -16.10 -15.57
C GLY A 154 12.04 -15.53 -14.98
N THR A 155 12.77 -14.69 -15.72
CA THR A 155 13.88 -13.89 -15.17
C THR A 155 13.34 -12.63 -14.50
N SER A 156 13.99 -12.16 -13.44
CA SER A 156 13.67 -10.88 -12.78
C SER A 156 14.85 -9.92 -12.88
N ILE A 157 14.56 -8.64 -13.08
CA ILE A 157 15.57 -7.58 -13.15
C ILE A 157 15.42 -6.68 -11.92
N LEU A 158 16.53 -6.32 -11.29
CA LEU A 158 16.58 -5.28 -10.27
C LEU A 158 16.88 -3.94 -10.91
N ARG A 159 16.08 -2.92 -10.58
CA ARG A 159 16.33 -1.54 -11.00
C ARG A 159 16.53 -0.66 -9.80
N ALA A 160 17.54 0.21 -9.87
CA ALA A 160 17.80 1.22 -8.86
C ALA A 160 17.71 2.62 -9.49
N TYR A 161 17.11 3.54 -8.76
CA TYR A 161 17.05 4.96 -9.07
C TYR A 161 17.71 5.69 -7.90
N CYS A 162 18.64 6.58 -8.18
CA CYS A 162 19.38 7.33 -7.15
C CYS A 162 19.06 8.82 -7.28
N PHE A 163 18.87 9.50 -6.15
CA PHE A 163 18.80 10.95 -6.09
C PHE A 163 20.24 11.48 -6.09
N SER A 164 20.58 12.39 -7.01
CA SER A 164 21.89 13.04 -6.99
C SER A 164 22.09 13.75 -5.66
N LEU A 165 23.14 13.36 -4.93
CA LEU A 165 23.62 14.01 -3.71
C LEU A 165 24.28 15.35 -4.03
#